data_AF-A0A6B3FM94-F1
#
_entry.id   AF-A0A6B3FM94-F1
#
_cell.length_a   1.000
_cell.length_b   1.000
_cell.length_c   1.000
_cell.angle_alpha   90.00
_cell.angle_beta   90.00
_cell.angle_gamma   90.00
#
_symmetry.space_group_name_H-M   'P 1'
#
loop_
_entity.id
_entity.type
_entity.pdbx_description
1 polymer ?
#
loop_
_entity_poly.entity_id
_entity_poly.type
_entity_poly.pdbx_seq_one_letter_code
_entity_poly.pdbx_strand_id
1 'polypeptide(L)'
;PAHTAARPSALISDLTDVRDLRSGSGGGRPGGDDTTWTAQNLSGLSDAEAQRVLLDLVRTQAAAVLGHASADAVHASQAFKDIGVDSLTGVELRNRLVAVTGLKLPPTLVFNHPTPQALARFLHTQAAGTAESASALPLPAGAAADDDPAVIVSMACRYPGGVRSPEDLWQLVVEGRDAVSVFPTDRGWDIDALYHPDPERAGTSYVREGGFLYDAAEFDAEFFGISPREAQAMDPQQRLLLE
;
A
#
# COMPACT_ATOMS: atom_id res chain seq x y z
N PRO A 1 5.38 12.73 -5.42
CA PRO A 1 4.66 12.30 -4.19
C PRO A 1 3.34 13.07 -4.05
N ALA A 2 2.24 12.51 -4.58
CA ALA A 2 0.95 13.19 -4.78
C ALA A 2 -0.21 12.51 -4.02
N HIS A 3 0.04 12.02 -2.80
CA HIS A 3 -0.94 11.24 -2.04
C HIS A 3 -2.04 12.07 -1.35
N THR A 4 -2.01 13.40 -1.45
CA THR A 4 -3.05 14.31 -0.91
C THR A 4 -3.91 15.00 -1.97
N ALA A 5 -3.63 14.81 -3.27
CA ALA A 5 -4.32 15.54 -4.35
C ALA A 5 -5.76 15.08 -4.64
N ALA A 6 -6.19 13.94 -4.09
CA ALA A 6 -7.47 13.32 -4.43
C ALA A 6 -8.52 13.36 -3.30
N ARG A 7 -8.25 14.02 -2.17
CA ARG A 7 -9.25 14.18 -1.10
C ARG A 7 -10.01 15.49 -1.28
N PRO A 8 -11.35 15.47 -1.42
CA PRO A 8 -12.13 16.68 -1.39
C PRO A 8 -12.01 17.33 -0.01
N SER A 9 -11.41 18.51 0.04
CA SER A 9 -11.32 19.35 1.23
C SER A 9 -12.44 20.37 1.19
N ALA A 10 -13.31 20.35 2.20
CA ALA A 10 -14.43 21.29 2.34
C ALA A 10 -13.97 22.76 2.34
N LEU A 11 -12.72 23.02 2.74
CA LEU A 11 -12.12 24.36 2.77
C LEU A 11 -11.78 24.94 1.38
N ILE A 12 -11.62 24.10 0.35
CA ILE A 12 -11.15 24.50 -0.99
C ILE A 12 -12.30 24.49 -2.02
N SER A 13 -13.36 23.74 -1.75
CA SER A 13 -14.52 23.56 -2.64
C SER A 13 -15.38 24.81 -2.87
N ASP A 14 -15.22 25.84 -2.04
CA ASP A 14 -15.96 27.10 -2.15
C ASP A 14 -15.21 28.19 -2.94
N LEU A 15 -14.00 27.90 -3.41
CA LEU A 15 -13.28 28.78 -4.33
C LEU A 15 -13.87 28.66 -5.75
N THR A 16 -14.43 29.75 -6.26
CA THR A 16 -15.10 29.83 -7.58
C THR A 16 -14.22 29.28 -8.71
N ASP A 17 -12.92 29.55 -8.65
CA ASP A 17 -11.92 29.15 -9.66
C ASP A 17 -11.80 27.61 -9.83
N VAL A 18 -12.16 26.82 -8.81
CA VAL A 18 -12.08 25.35 -8.83
C VAL A 18 -13.33 24.72 -9.47
N ARG A 19 -14.49 25.40 -9.43
CA ARG A 19 -15.72 24.91 -10.10
C ARG A 19 -15.60 24.98 -11.61
N ASP A 20 -14.98 26.03 -12.13
CA ASP A 20 -14.82 26.25 -13.57
C ASP A 20 -13.82 25.27 -14.21
N LEU A 21 -12.85 24.76 -13.44
CA LEU A 21 -11.93 23.71 -13.90
C LEU A 21 -12.59 22.31 -13.97
N ARG A 22 -13.61 22.03 -13.13
CA ARG A 22 -14.33 20.75 -13.15
C ARG A 22 -15.39 20.65 -14.23
N SER A 23 -15.97 21.77 -14.66
CA SER A 23 -16.94 21.82 -15.76
C SER A 23 -16.28 21.70 -17.14
N GLY A 24 -14.97 21.88 -17.24
CA GLY A 24 -14.20 21.83 -18.50
C GLY A 24 -13.63 20.48 -18.94
N SER A 25 -13.67 19.41 -18.12
CA SER A 25 -13.06 18.11 -18.48
C SER A 25 -14.04 17.08 -19.06
N GLY A 26 -14.95 17.53 -19.93
CA GLY A 26 -15.82 16.67 -20.73
C GLY A 26 -15.12 16.09 -21.95
N GLY A 27 -14.14 15.22 -21.75
CA GLY A 27 -13.52 14.43 -22.82
C GLY A 27 -14.35 13.17 -23.09
N GLY A 28 -15.06 13.15 -24.23
CA GLY A 28 -15.98 12.08 -24.62
C GLY A 28 -15.35 10.68 -24.65
N ARG A 29 -16.06 9.71 -24.05
CA ARG A 29 -15.85 8.27 -24.30
C ARG A 29 -16.29 7.95 -25.72
N PRO A 30 -15.49 7.25 -26.54
CA PRO A 30 -16.06 6.47 -27.62
C PRO A 30 -16.77 5.27 -27.00
N GLY A 31 -18.06 5.13 -27.31
CA GLY A 31 -18.80 3.89 -27.10
C GLY A 31 -18.35 2.82 -28.10
N GLY A 32 -18.34 1.58 -27.64
CA GLY A 32 -18.14 0.39 -28.47
C GLY A 32 -18.34 -0.87 -27.63
N ASP A 33 -19.52 -1.49 -27.76
CA ASP A 33 -19.84 -2.91 -27.57
C ASP A 33 -18.92 -3.74 -26.65
N ASP A 34 -19.05 -3.56 -25.33
CA ASP A 34 -18.31 -4.36 -24.34
C ASP A 34 -19.01 -5.70 -24.07
N THR A 35 -18.81 -6.67 -24.96
CA THR A 35 -18.79 -8.06 -24.50
C THR A 35 -17.36 -8.31 -24.01
N THR A 36 -17.16 -8.38 -22.69
CA THR A 36 -15.83 -8.63 -22.13
C THR A 36 -15.25 -9.92 -22.73
N TRP A 37 -13.96 -9.93 -23.04
CA TRP A 37 -13.26 -11.11 -23.55
C TRP A 37 -13.58 -12.36 -22.71
N THR A 38 -13.75 -12.19 -21.41
CA THR A 38 -14.19 -13.23 -20.48
C THR A 38 -15.57 -13.80 -20.83
N ALA A 39 -16.57 -12.96 -21.11
CA ALA A 39 -17.90 -13.41 -21.50
C ALA A 39 -17.91 -14.11 -22.87
N GLN A 40 -17.09 -13.63 -23.82
CA GLN A 40 -16.98 -14.27 -25.15
C GLN A 40 -16.24 -15.61 -25.11
N ASN A 41 -15.15 -15.72 -24.33
CA ASN A 41 -14.24 -16.87 -24.39
C ASN A 41 -14.48 -17.91 -23.30
N LEU A 42 -15.24 -17.59 -22.25
CA LEU A 42 -15.54 -18.51 -21.14
C LEU A 42 -17.01 -18.94 -21.11
N SER A 43 -17.88 -18.38 -21.95
CA SER A 43 -19.30 -18.78 -21.97
C SER A 43 -19.47 -20.22 -22.48
N GLY A 44 -20.21 -21.03 -21.72
CA GLY A 44 -20.52 -22.43 -22.09
C GLY A 44 -19.37 -23.42 -21.89
N LEU A 45 -18.21 -22.99 -21.41
CA LEU A 45 -17.11 -23.89 -21.04
C LEU A 45 -17.32 -24.45 -19.63
N SER A 46 -16.86 -25.68 -19.40
CA SER A 46 -16.71 -26.21 -18.04
C SER A 46 -15.57 -25.48 -17.30
N ASP A 47 -15.59 -25.47 -15.96
CA ASP A 47 -14.53 -24.86 -15.13
C ASP A 47 -13.12 -25.33 -15.55
N ALA A 48 -12.97 -26.61 -15.87
CA ALA A 48 -11.70 -27.20 -16.28
C ALA A 48 -11.25 -26.73 -17.68
N GLU A 49 -12.17 -26.37 -18.57
CA GLU A 49 -11.89 -25.81 -19.89
C GLU A 49 -11.60 -24.31 -19.80
N ALA A 50 -12.40 -23.58 -19.04
CA ALA A 50 -12.20 -22.17 -18.75
C ALA A 50 -10.82 -21.91 -18.12
N GLN A 51 -10.42 -22.74 -17.15
CA GLN A 51 -9.10 -22.63 -16.53
C GLN A 51 -7.95 -22.94 -17.51
N ARG A 52 -8.15 -23.85 -18.48
CA ARG A 52 -7.16 -24.13 -19.54
C ARG A 52 -6.99 -22.95 -20.49
N VAL A 53 -8.09 -22.33 -20.92
CA VAL A 53 -8.07 -21.13 -21.78
C VAL A 53 -7.37 -19.96 -21.08
N LEU A 54 -7.66 -19.75 -19.79
CA LEU A 54 -7.01 -18.72 -18.99
C LEU A 54 -5.53 -19.00 -18.77
N LEU A 55 -5.14 -20.26 -18.59
CA LEU A 55 -3.73 -20.65 -18.49
C LEU A 55 -2.97 -20.35 -19.78
N ASP A 56 -3.56 -20.68 -20.93
CA ASP A 56 -2.96 -20.38 -22.23
C ASP A 56 -2.82 -18.86 -22.46
N LEU A 57 -3.83 -18.08 -22.09
CA LEU A 57 -3.75 -16.61 -22.11
C LEU A 57 -2.59 -16.11 -21.25
N VAL A 58 -2.49 -16.55 -20.00
CA VAL A 58 -1.43 -16.11 -19.08
C VAL A 58 -0.05 -16.46 -19.63
N ARG A 59 0.14 -17.67 -20.15
CA ARG A 59 1.43 -18.10 -20.74
C ARG A 59 1.77 -17.28 -21.99
N THR A 60 0.79 -16.98 -22.83
CA THR A 60 0.97 -16.13 -24.02
C THR A 60 1.37 -14.70 -23.65
N GLN A 61 0.69 -14.10 -22.66
CA GLN A 61 1.03 -12.75 -22.21
C GLN A 61 2.41 -12.73 -21.54
N ALA A 62 2.74 -13.72 -20.71
CA ALA A 62 4.05 -13.82 -20.07
C ALA A 62 5.18 -13.99 -21.09
N ALA A 63 4.99 -14.87 -22.09
CA ALA A 63 5.97 -15.10 -23.15
C ALA A 63 6.25 -13.80 -23.93
N ALA A 64 5.22 -13.05 -24.27
CA ALA A 64 5.41 -11.81 -25.03
C ALA A 64 6.06 -10.68 -24.21
N VAL A 65 5.89 -10.62 -22.87
CA VAL A 65 6.64 -9.67 -22.01
C VAL A 65 8.11 -10.08 -21.91
N LEU A 66 8.40 -11.38 -21.84
CA LEU A 66 9.75 -11.92 -21.75
C LEU A 66 10.48 -12.00 -23.11
N GLY A 67 9.82 -11.60 -24.20
CA GLY A 67 10.38 -11.66 -25.55
C GLY A 67 10.50 -13.07 -26.13
N HIS A 68 9.78 -14.05 -25.57
CA HIS A 68 9.73 -15.41 -26.10
C HIS A 68 8.76 -15.52 -27.30
N ALA A 69 9.16 -16.29 -28.31
CA ALA A 69 8.37 -16.48 -29.53
C ALA A 69 7.12 -17.37 -29.33
N SER A 70 7.03 -18.13 -28.24
CA SER A 70 5.91 -19.03 -27.96
C SER A 70 5.58 -19.09 -26.47
N ALA A 71 4.29 -19.27 -26.16
CA ALA A 71 3.77 -19.58 -24.82
C ALA A 71 4.34 -20.88 -24.24
N ASP A 72 4.84 -21.78 -25.10
CA ASP A 72 5.46 -23.04 -24.68
C ASP A 72 6.78 -22.87 -23.94
N ALA A 73 7.46 -21.74 -24.12
CA ALA A 73 8.64 -21.38 -23.36
C ALA A 73 8.34 -21.10 -21.87
N VAL A 74 7.07 -20.82 -21.53
CA VAL A 74 6.63 -20.54 -20.16
C VAL A 74 5.97 -21.78 -19.57
N HIS A 75 6.62 -22.40 -18.57
CA HIS A 75 6.09 -23.61 -17.93
C HIS A 75 4.98 -23.28 -16.92
N ALA A 76 3.87 -24.02 -16.95
CA ALA A 76 2.65 -23.69 -16.20
C ALA A 76 2.83 -23.60 -14.67
N SER A 77 3.74 -24.41 -14.12
CA SER A 77 4.02 -24.47 -12.67
C SER A 77 5.34 -23.80 -12.26
N GLN A 78 6.11 -23.25 -13.21
CA GLN A 78 7.36 -22.58 -12.89
C GLN A 78 7.08 -21.15 -12.39
N ALA A 79 7.86 -20.68 -11.42
CA ALA A 79 7.65 -19.36 -10.87
C ALA A 79 8.05 -18.28 -11.88
N PHE A 80 7.27 -17.20 -11.93
CA PHE A 80 7.52 -16.03 -12.78
C PHE A 80 8.92 -15.44 -12.55
N LYS A 81 9.37 -15.42 -11.29
CA LYS A 81 10.73 -14.96 -10.92
C LYS A 81 11.83 -15.79 -11.58
N ASP A 82 11.65 -17.11 -11.68
CA ASP A 82 12.66 -18.03 -12.20
C ASP A 82 12.79 -17.96 -13.72
N ILE A 83 11.77 -17.42 -14.41
CA ILE A 83 11.76 -17.19 -15.87
C ILE A 83 12.03 -15.73 -16.24
N GLY A 84 12.47 -14.90 -15.28
CA GLY A 84 12.92 -13.54 -15.54
C GLY A 84 11.86 -12.45 -15.41
N VAL A 85 10.70 -12.73 -14.80
CA VAL A 85 9.75 -11.68 -14.45
C VAL A 85 10.21 -10.97 -13.17
N ASP A 86 10.42 -9.67 -13.30
CA ASP A 86 10.77 -8.72 -12.25
C ASP A 86 9.61 -7.77 -11.91
N SER A 87 9.88 -6.74 -11.10
CA SER A 87 8.87 -5.76 -10.69
C SER A 87 8.29 -4.94 -11.85
N LEU A 88 9.07 -4.67 -12.91
CA LEU A 88 8.62 -3.85 -14.04
C LEU A 88 7.81 -4.69 -15.04
N THR A 89 8.37 -5.83 -15.43
CA THR A 89 7.73 -6.81 -16.33
C THR A 89 6.49 -7.42 -15.70
N GLY A 90 6.43 -7.56 -14.37
CA GLY A 90 5.23 -7.97 -13.66
C GLY A 90 4.06 -6.98 -13.79
N VAL A 91 4.35 -5.67 -13.76
CA VAL A 91 3.36 -4.61 -13.99
C VAL A 91 2.89 -4.61 -15.45
N GLU A 92 3.81 -4.82 -16.39
CA GLU A 92 3.47 -4.93 -17.81
C GLU A 92 2.57 -6.14 -18.09
N LEU A 93 2.91 -7.32 -17.57
CA LEU A 93 2.09 -8.53 -17.66
C LEU A 93 0.68 -8.27 -17.12
N ARG A 94 0.56 -7.63 -15.95
CA ARG A 94 -0.72 -7.22 -15.39
C ARG A 94 -1.48 -6.29 -16.34
N ASN A 95 -0.84 -5.26 -16.88
CA ASN A 95 -1.51 -4.30 -17.76
C ASN A 95 -2.04 -4.95 -19.03
N ARG A 96 -1.29 -5.89 -19.61
CA ARG A 96 -1.71 -6.66 -20.78
C ARG A 96 -2.88 -7.60 -20.46
N LEU A 97 -2.86 -8.25 -19.30
CA LEU A 97 -3.99 -9.07 -18.84
C LEU A 97 -5.24 -8.23 -18.59
N VAL A 98 -5.12 -7.03 -18.00
CA VAL A 98 -6.26 -6.10 -17.84
C VAL A 98 -6.81 -5.68 -19.20
N ALA A 99 -5.95 -5.35 -20.16
CA ALA A 99 -6.36 -4.92 -21.49
C ALA A 99 -7.12 -6.00 -22.27
N VAL A 100 -6.71 -7.27 -22.12
CA VAL A 100 -7.40 -8.38 -22.79
C VAL A 100 -8.66 -8.80 -22.04
N THR A 101 -8.57 -9.02 -20.73
CA THR A 101 -9.68 -9.62 -19.96
C THR A 101 -10.74 -8.62 -19.52
N GLY A 102 -10.42 -7.32 -19.47
CA GLY A 102 -11.28 -6.29 -18.88
C GLY A 102 -11.39 -6.36 -17.35
N LEU A 103 -10.67 -7.28 -16.69
CA LEU A 103 -10.73 -7.45 -15.24
C LEU A 103 -9.93 -6.36 -14.51
N LYS A 104 -10.42 -5.95 -13.33
CA LYS A 104 -9.66 -5.10 -12.41
C LYS A 104 -8.67 -5.97 -11.62
N LEU A 105 -7.38 -5.88 -11.96
CA LEU A 105 -6.31 -6.66 -11.32
C LEU A 105 -5.41 -5.78 -10.43
N PRO A 106 -5.06 -6.20 -9.20
CA PRO A 106 -4.16 -5.45 -8.33
C PRO A 106 -2.73 -5.40 -8.89
N PRO A 107 -1.92 -4.39 -8.53
CA PRO A 107 -0.53 -4.29 -8.99
C PRO A 107 0.39 -5.37 -8.41
N THR A 108 0.01 -5.98 -7.28
CA THR A 108 0.75 -7.07 -6.60
C THR A 108 0.45 -8.47 -7.13
N LEU A 109 -0.33 -8.58 -8.21
CA LEU A 109 -0.87 -9.82 -8.77
C LEU A 109 0.17 -10.93 -8.97
N VAL A 110 1.32 -10.61 -9.59
CA VAL A 110 2.36 -11.57 -9.93
C VAL A 110 3.08 -12.10 -8.68
N PHE A 111 3.12 -11.31 -7.60
CA PHE A 111 3.74 -11.72 -6.33
C PHE A 111 2.80 -12.61 -5.50
N ASN A 112 1.50 -12.31 -5.51
CA ASN A 112 0.49 -13.11 -4.81
C ASN A 112 0.20 -14.44 -5.52
N HIS A 113 0.40 -14.48 -6.84
CA HIS A 113 0.19 -15.66 -7.68
C HIS A 113 1.44 -15.93 -8.51
N PRO A 114 2.47 -16.56 -7.89
CA PRO A 114 3.81 -16.60 -8.45
C PRO A 114 3.98 -17.54 -9.66
N THR A 115 2.97 -18.32 -10.03
CA THR A 115 3.02 -19.23 -11.18
C THR A 115 1.89 -18.95 -12.18
N PRO A 116 2.08 -19.24 -13.48
CA PRO A 116 1.02 -19.10 -14.49
C PRO A 116 -0.28 -19.83 -14.12
N GLN A 117 -0.16 -21.03 -13.55
CA GLN A 117 -1.31 -21.82 -13.11
C GLN A 117 -2.06 -21.19 -11.92
N ALA A 118 -1.33 -20.63 -10.94
CA ALA A 118 -1.95 -19.92 -9.83
C ALA A 118 -2.68 -18.66 -10.31
N LEU A 119 -2.05 -17.93 -11.24
CA LEU A 119 -2.63 -16.73 -11.83
C LEU A 119 -3.88 -17.04 -12.67
N ALA A 120 -3.86 -18.09 -13.49
CA ALA A 120 -5.01 -18.52 -14.27
C ALA A 120 -6.21 -18.90 -13.38
N ARG A 121 -5.96 -19.57 -12.24
CA ARG A 121 -7.00 -19.89 -11.26
C ARG A 121 -7.60 -18.62 -10.65
N PHE A 122 -6.77 -17.64 -10.30
CA PHE A 122 -7.25 -16.36 -9.78
C PHE A 122 -8.12 -15.62 -10.81
N LEU A 123 -7.70 -15.57 -12.08
CA LEU A 123 -8.49 -14.96 -13.15
C LEU A 123 -9.84 -15.67 -13.34
N HIS A 124 -9.90 -16.98 -13.17
CA HIS A 124 -11.14 -17.75 -13.24
C HIS A 124 -12.12 -17.33 -12.13
N THR A 125 -11.63 -17.23 -10.89
CA THR A 125 -12.46 -16.76 -9.75
C THR A 125 -12.96 -15.33 -9.97
N GLN A 126 -12.11 -14.43 -10.49
CA GLN A 126 -12.51 -13.07 -10.81
C GLN A 126 -13.56 -13.01 -11.92
N ALA A 127 -13.40 -13.82 -12.98
CA ALA A 127 -14.37 -13.90 -14.08
C ALA A 127 -15.73 -14.45 -13.62
N ALA A 128 -15.74 -15.47 -12.77
CA ALA A 128 -16.96 -16.01 -12.17
C ALA A 128 -17.66 -14.98 -11.25
N GLY A 129 -16.90 -14.28 -10.40
CA GLY A 129 -17.43 -13.22 -9.54
C GLY A 129 -17.98 -12.01 -10.32
N THR A 130 -17.40 -11.70 -11.49
CA THR A 130 -17.97 -10.69 -12.39
C THR A 130 -19.24 -11.14 -13.11
N ALA A 131 -19.40 -12.44 -13.40
CA ALA A 131 -20.62 -12.98 -14.01
C ALA A 131 -21.80 -12.98 -13.02
N GLU A 132 -21.56 -13.29 -11.74
CA GLU A 132 -22.57 -13.15 -10.69
C GLU A 132 -22.94 -11.67 -10.44
N SER A 133 -21.96 -10.76 -10.49
CA SER A 133 -22.19 -9.32 -10.37
C SER A 133 -22.86 -8.68 -11.60
N ALA A 134 -22.67 -9.22 -12.81
CA ALA A 134 -23.29 -8.73 -14.05
C ALA A 134 -24.79 -9.05 -14.15
N SER A 135 -25.30 -10.01 -13.34
CA SER A 135 -26.74 -10.27 -13.21
C SER A 135 -27.44 -9.31 -12.23
N ALA A 136 -26.70 -8.46 -11.53
CA ALA A 136 -27.27 -7.37 -10.77
C ALA A 136 -27.30 -6.11 -11.65
N LEU A 137 -28.48 -5.49 -11.77
CA LEU A 137 -28.63 -4.19 -12.44
C LEU A 137 -27.54 -3.23 -11.95
N PRO A 138 -26.90 -2.42 -12.82
CA PRO A 138 -25.88 -1.48 -12.38
C PRO A 138 -26.55 -0.45 -11.47
N LEU A 139 -26.38 -0.59 -10.16
CA LEU A 139 -26.49 0.55 -9.27
C LEU A 139 -25.38 1.52 -9.71
N PRO A 140 -25.67 2.81 -9.91
CA PRO A 140 -24.61 3.77 -10.14
C PRO A 140 -23.62 3.60 -8.99
N ALA A 141 -22.34 3.48 -9.32
CA ALA A 141 -21.26 3.68 -8.37
C ALA A 141 -21.28 5.16 -7.96
N GLY A 142 -22.32 5.55 -7.23
CA GLY A 142 -22.28 6.69 -6.35
C GLY A 142 -21.14 6.42 -5.38
N ALA A 143 -20.36 7.46 -5.10
CA ALA A 143 -19.39 7.42 -4.04
C ALA A 143 -20.04 6.78 -2.82
N ALA A 144 -19.62 5.57 -2.46
CA ALA A 144 -19.87 5.03 -1.14
C ALA A 144 -19.03 5.88 -0.17
N ALA A 145 -19.49 7.09 0.10
CA ALA A 145 -19.48 7.60 1.46
C ALA A 145 -20.67 6.91 2.13
N ASP A 146 -20.56 5.58 2.28
CA ASP A 146 -21.42 4.85 3.18
C ASP A 146 -21.03 5.33 4.58
N ASP A 147 -21.99 5.40 5.50
CA ASP A 147 -21.75 5.54 6.94
C ASP A 147 -21.06 4.27 7.48
N ASP A 148 -20.02 3.79 6.80
CA ASP A 148 -19.24 2.61 7.17
C ASP A 148 -18.33 3.00 8.33
N PRO A 149 -18.63 2.53 9.55
CA PRO A 149 -17.90 2.96 10.73
C PRO A 149 -16.49 2.38 10.71
N ALA A 150 -15.48 3.24 10.83
CA ALA A 150 -14.11 2.80 11.06
C ALA A 150 -14.00 2.10 12.42
N VAL A 151 -13.68 0.80 12.41
CA VAL A 151 -13.48 0.02 13.63
C VAL A 151 -11.99 0.03 14.00
N ILE A 152 -11.68 0.56 15.18
CA ILE A 152 -10.34 0.46 15.76
C ILE A 152 -10.19 -0.93 16.37
N VAL A 153 -9.46 -1.82 15.69
CA VAL A 153 -9.27 -3.22 16.13
C VAL A 153 -8.10 -3.39 17.10
N SER A 154 -7.13 -2.49 17.07
CA SER A 154 -5.94 -2.52 17.90
C SER A 154 -5.26 -1.16 17.99
N MET A 155 -4.39 -0.99 18.97
CA MET A 155 -3.55 0.19 19.16
C MET A 155 -2.17 -0.24 19.66
N ALA A 156 -1.12 0.48 19.27
CA ALA A 156 0.23 0.36 19.80
C ALA A 156 0.82 1.76 19.88
N CYS A 157 1.68 2.01 20.88
CA CYS A 157 2.28 3.33 21.05
C CYS A 157 3.60 3.30 21.84
N ARG A 158 4.36 4.38 21.70
CA ARG A 158 5.54 4.71 22.50
C ARG A 158 5.43 6.18 22.91
N TYR A 159 5.46 6.44 24.22
CA TYR A 159 5.40 7.80 24.75
C TYR A 159 6.47 8.04 25.83
N PRO A 160 6.82 9.31 26.12
CA PRO A 160 7.71 9.65 27.22
C PRO A 160 7.26 9.05 28.56
N GLY A 161 8.19 8.92 29.50
CA GLY A 161 7.91 8.33 30.82
C GLY A 161 7.88 6.79 30.83
N GLY A 162 8.49 6.15 29.82
CA GLY A 162 8.61 4.69 29.73
C GLY A 162 7.33 3.99 29.27
N VAL A 163 6.42 4.71 28.61
CA VAL A 163 5.15 4.17 28.13
C VAL A 163 5.39 3.37 26.85
N ARG A 164 5.15 2.06 26.92
CA ARG A 164 5.35 1.12 25.81
C ARG A 164 4.06 0.47 25.31
N SER A 165 2.91 0.75 25.94
CA SER A 165 1.60 0.30 25.48
C SER A 165 0.46 1.29 25.78
N PRO A 166 -0.72 1.10 25.17
CA PRO A 166 -1.92 1.86 25.53
C PRO A 166 -2.30 1.74 27.03
N GLU A 167 -2.05 0.58 27.64
CA GLU A 167 -2.27 0.35 29.07
C GLU A 167 -1.30 1.17 29.93
N ASP A 168 -0.02 1.23 29.55
CA ASP A 168 0.96 2.08 30.25
C ASP A 168 0.57 3.55 30.16
N LEU A 169 0.09 4.00 28.99
CA LEU A 169 -0.40 5.35 28.78
C LEU A 169 -1.58 5.63 29.70
N TRP A 170 -2.53 4.69 29.78
CA TRP A 170 -3.69 4.81 30.63
C TRP A 170 -3.28 4.95 32.11
N GLN A 171 -2.36 4.11 32.59
CA GLN A 171 -1.85 4.22 33.97
C GLN A 171 -1.19 5.57 34.23
N LEU A 172 -0.35 6.05 33.32
CA LEU A 172 0.30 7.36 33.45
C LEU A 172 -0.73 8.48 33.62
N VAL A 173 -1.79 8.47 32.81
CA VAL A 173 -2.86 9.47 32.86
C VAL A 173 -3.69 9.35 34.14
N VAL A 174 -4.07 8.14 34.54
CA VAL A 174 -4.85 7.90 35.76
C VAL A 174 -4.09 8.31 37.02
N GLU A 175 -2.79 8.02 37.06
CA GLU A 175 -1.91 8.38 38.17
C GLU A 175 -1.52 9.87 38.13
N GLY A 176 -1.80 10.58 37.03
CA GLY A 176 -1.43 11.98 36.86
C GLY A 176 0.08 12.22 36.87
N ARG A 177 0.87 11.25 36.40
CA ARG A 177 2.34 11.35 36.40
C ARG A 177 2.82 12.30 35.31
N ASP A 178 3.81 13.11 35.65
CA ASP A 178 4.54 13.95 34.69
C ASP A 178 5.60 13.11 33.96
N ALA A 179 5.59 13.18 32.63
CA ALA A 179 6.53 12.48 31.75
C ALA A 179 7.65 13.39 31.21
N VAL A 180 7.67 14.66 31.63
CA VAL A 180 8.75 15.60 31.33
C VAL A 180 10.01 15.17 32.06
N SER A 181 11.12 15.18 31.35
CA SER A 181 12.41 14.73 31.83
C SER A 181 13.52 15.60 31.26
N VAL A 182 14.73 15.46 31.80
CA VAL A 182 15.91 16.14 31.25
C VAL A 182 16.28 15.63 29.86
N PHE A 183 17.16 16.34 29.16
CA PHE A 183 17.62 15.89 27.85
C PHE A 183 18.41 14.57 27.96
N PRO A 184 18.23 13.61 27.02
CA PRO A 184 19.00 12.37 27.01
C PRO A 184 20.49 12.61 26.76
N THR A 185 21.34 11.90 27.51
CA THR A 185 22.81 12.04 27.43
C THR A 185 23.45 11.12 26.39
N ASP A 186 22.66 10.27 25.73
CA ASP A 186 23.09 9.23 24.80
C ASP A 186 22.86 9.57 23.31
N ARG A 187 22.46 10.81 23.02
CA ARG A 187 22.18 11.30 21.66
C ARG A 187 23.35 12.02 20.99
N GLY A 188 24.49 12.09 21.66
CA GLY A 188 25.67 12.81 21.17
C GLY A 188 25.52 14.33 21.18
N TRP A 189 24.56 14.85 21.95
CA TRP A 189 24.36 16.29 22.12
C TRP A 189 25.29 16.84 23.21
N ASP A 190 25.89 18.00 22.96
CA ASP A 190 26.56 18.77 23.99
C ASP A 190 25.52 19.61 24.77
N ILE A 191 24.92 18.99 25.79
CA ILE A 191 23.82 19.57 26.57
C ILE A 191 24.28 20.84 27.30
N ASP A 192 25.53 20.91 27.73
CA ASP A 192 26.09 22.07 28.43
C ASP A 192 26.24 23.25 27.48
N ALA A 193 26.76 23.03 26.27
CA ALA A 193 26.84 24.07 25.24
C ALA A 193 25.46 24.47 24.69
N LEU A 194 24.50 23.54 24.67
CA LEU A 194 23.16 23.78 24.15
C LEU A 194 22.34 24.69 25.07
N TYR A 195 22.64 24.76 26.37
CA TYR A 195 21.86 25.59 27.28
C TYR A 195 22.37 27.03 27.39
N HIS A 196 21.46 27.99 27.31
CA HIS A 196 21.73 29.36 27.70
C HIS A 196 20.46 30.04 28.24
N PRO A 197 20.54 30.79 29.36
CA PRO A 197 19.36 31.40 29.96
C PRO A 197 18.76 32.56 29.14
N ASP A 198 19.53 33.18 28.23
CA ASP A 198 19.04 34.20 27.30
C ASP A 198 18.34 33.56 26.10
N PRO A 199 17.02 33.76 25.90
CA PRO A 199 16.27 33.21 24.78
C PRO A 199 16.70 33.76 23.41
N GLU A 200 17.31 34.95 23.36
CA GLU A 200 17.72 35.59 22.11
C GLU A 200 19.07 35.07 21.57
N ARG A 201 19.74 34.21 22.34
CA ARG A 201 21.02 33.62 21.91
C ARG A 201 20.79 32.49 20.91
N ALA A 202 21.10 32.78 19.65
CA ALA A 202 21.02 31.82 18.56
C ALA A 202 21.83 30.53 18.84
N GLY A 203 21.25 29.39 18.47
CA GLY A 203 21.89 28.07 18.60
C GLY A 203 21.86 27.47 20.02
N THR A 204 21.14 28.09 20.95
CA THR A 204 20.98 27.60 22.33
C THR A 204 19.50 27.49 22.72
N SER A 205 19.23 26.76 23.80
CA SER A 205 17.92 26.57 24.41
C SER A 205 17.94 27.07 25.85
N TYR A 206 16.91 27.81 26.25
CA TYR A 206 16.73 28.22 27.64
C TYR A 206 15.99 27.18 28.48
N VAL A 207 15.50 26.10 27.87
CA VAL A 207 14.90 24.93 28.53
C VAL A 207 15.81 23.71 28.43
N ARG A 208 15.83 22.90 29.49
CA ARG A 208 16.61 21.65 29.59
C ARG A 208 15.75 20.39 29.74
N GLU A 209 14.44 20.56 29.63
CA GLU A 209 13.46 19.53 29.94
C GLU A 209 12.47 19.36 28.77
N GLY A 210 12.00 18.13 28.58
CA GLY A 210 11.06 17.75 27.53
C GLY A 210 10.62 16.29 27.66
N GLY A 211 9.68 15.89 26.79
CA GLY A 211 9.26 14.50 26.68
C GLY A 211 10.15 13.73 25.71
N PHE A 212 10.86 12.72 26.20
CA PHE A 212 11.78 11.92 25.38
C PHE A 212 11.48 10.42 25.49
N LEU A 213 11.69 9.72 24.37
CA LEU A 213 11.82 8.26 24.34
C LEU A 213 13.30 7.92 24.53
N TYR A 214 13.69 7.54 25.73
CA TYR A 214 15.10 7.25 26.05
C TYR A 214 15.60 6.04 25.26
N ASP A 215 14.75 5.03 25.17
CA ASP A 215 14.88 3.77 24.47
C ASP A 215 14.72 3.87 22.94
N ALA A 216 14.60 5.07 22.34
CA ALA A 216 14.40 5.16 20.87
C ALA A 216 15.59 4.66 20.02
N ALA A 217 16.74 4.36 20.64
CA ALA A 217 17.87 3.74 19.96
C ALA A 217 17.78 2.20 19.92
N GLU A 218 16.98 1.60 20.80
CA GLU A 218 16.74 0.15 20.86
C GLU A 218 15.96 -0.30 19.62
N PHE A 219 16.34 -1.45 19.05
CA PHE A 219 15.66 -2.06 17.91
C PHE A 219 16.10 -3.52 17.72
N ASP A 220 15.16 -4.44 17.57
CA ASP A 220 15.44 -5.85 17.27
C ASP A 220 15.62 -6.06 15.76
N ALA A 221 16.83 -5.79 15.26
CA ALA A 221 17.14 -5.90 13.83
C ALA A 221 17.02 -7.34 13.31
N GLU A 222 17.34 -8.34 14.13
CA GLU A 222 17.32 -9.76 13.71
C GLU A 222 15.89 -10.23 13.46
N PHE A 223 14.94 -9.84 14.31
CA PHE A 223 13.52 -10.16 14.13
C PHE A 223 12.98 -9.67 12.77
N PHE A 224 13.40 -8.48 12.32
CA PHE A 224 13.02 -7.92 11.02
C PHE A 224 13.92 -8.36 9.85
N GLY A 225 14.94 -9.19 10.09
CA GLY A 225 15.88 -9.64 9.06
C GLY A 225 16.80 -8.52 8.54
N ILE A 226 17.02 -7.48 9.34
CA ILE A 226 17.82 -6.30 9.01
C ILE A 226 19.24 -6.49 9.55
N SER A 227 20.25 -6.16 8.75
CA SER A 227 21.64 -6.27 9.21
C SER A 227 21.97 -5.21 10.27
N PRO A 228 22.88 -5.48 11.25
CA PRO A 228 23.23 -4.49 12.27
C PRO A 228 23.75 -3.15 11.70
N ARG A 229 24.47 -3.21 10.57
CA ARG A 229 24.98 -2.03 9.87
C ARG A 229 23.86 -1.19 9.26
N GLU A 230 22.82 -1.84 8.73
CA GLU A 230 21.66 -1.19 8.16
C GLU A 230 20.80 -0.57 9.26
N ALA A 231 20.52 -1.32 10.34
CA ALA A 231 19.76 -0.82 11.49
C ALA A 231 20.38 0.45 12.11
N GLN A 232 21.71 0.55 12.16
CA GLN A 232 22.40 1.74 12.67
C GLN A 232 22.24 2.98 11.77
N ALA A 233 22.05 2.78 10.46
CA ALA A 233 21.82 3.86 9.51
C ALA A 233 20.33 4.27 9.40
N MET A 234 19.41 3.46 9.94
CA MET A 234 17.98 3.73 9.92
C MET A 234 17.57 4.81 10.91
N ASP A 235 16.67 5.69 10.45
CA ASP A 235 16.02 6.67 11.31
C ASP A 235 15.26 5.93 12.44
N PRO A 236 15.43 6.32 13.72
CA PRO A 236 14.66 5.78 14.85
C PRO A 236 13.14 5.74 14.60
N GLN A 237 12.56 6.71 13.89
CA GLN A 237 11.13 6.73 13.58
C GLN A 237 10.70 5.56 12.70
N GLN A 238 11.57 5.14 11.76
CA GLN A 238 11.30 3.97 10.92
C GLN A 238 11.39 2.68 11.73
N ARG A 239 12.38 2.59 12.63
CA ARG A 239 12.56 1.43 13.51
C ARG A 239 11.39 1.27 14.47
N LEU A 240 10.97 2.35 15.14
CA LEU A 240 9.82 2.36 16.04
C LEU A 240 8.48 2.07 15.34
N LEU A 241 8.36 2.33 14.03
CA LEU A 241 7.15 2.00 13.26
C LEU A 241 7.09 0.51 12.87
N LEU A 242 8.24 -0.16 12.81
CA LEU A 242 8.29 -1.60 12.50
C LEU A 242 7.93 -2.45 13.73
N GLU A 243 8.29 -1.99 14.93
CA GLU A 243 7.91 -2.59 16.21
C GLU A 243 6.41 -2.53 16.52
#